data_AF-A0A2V9T7E9-F1
#
_entry.id   AF-A0A2V9T7E9-F1
#
_cell.length_a   1.000
_cell.length_b   1.000
_cell.length_c   1.000
_cell.angle_alpha   90.00
_cell.angle_beta   90.00
_cell.angle_gamma   90.00
#
_symmetry.space_group_name_H-M   'P 1'
#
loop_
_entity.id
_entity.type
_entity.pdbx_description
1 polymer ?
#
loop_
_entity_poly.entity_id
_entity_poly.type
_entity_poly.pdbx_seq_one_letter_code
_entity_poly.pdbx_strand_id
1 'polypeptide(L)'
;MLCAIAQSSSAQQKTFDWKRASDEVVRLDPADYHTGRVYRPGPGGGNMHIDIQAKQPVTIAMAFADEWNNALQHPDPATLSNLTYRCMREHVTTTTYECHLPSERPMVLIIQDERIPNRAILTGIPAVLNRGAKKFISPNDLKITYYSWTCVTNCILPEYQWFRLVKEKYELTSVPKIYSLLTPERDGQQLSVKIKAPIPMTIAVLPSKFADQIYDKPDTMSSALSNTSCKQRGVQSLTFDCHFNLTDGPQSLVIKPDTSFSGHKKAEIELQTVRCIANCGQ
;
A
#
# COMPACT_ATOMS: atom_id res chain seq x y z
N MET A 1 44.16 23.20 44.36
CA MET A 1 43.55 21.92 43.96
C MET A 1 42.09 22.22 43.62
N LEU A 2 41.79 22.48 42.34
CA LEU A 2 40.45 22.83 41.84
C LEU A 2 39.77 21.54 41.37
N CYS A 3 38.74 21.09 42.07
CA CYS A 3 37.90 19.97 41.64
C CYS A 3 37.02 20.42 40.46
N ALA A 4 37.27 19.85 39.29
CA ALA A 4 36.37 19.96 38.14
C ALA A 4 35.12 19.10 38.41
N ILE A 5 33.95 19.75 38.52
CA ILE A 5 32.67 19.07 38.52
C ILE A 5 32.40 18.62 37.08
N ALA A 6 32.57 17.32 36.82
CA ALA A 6 32.13 16.72 35.58
C ALA A 6 30.59 16.78 35.53
N GLN A 7 30.04 17.76 34.81
CA GLN A 7 28.62 17.77 34.47
C GLN A 7 28.34 16.55 33.58
N SER A 8 27.63 15.57 34.13
CA SER A 8 27.07 14.47 33.38
C SER A 8 26.03 15.05 32.43
N SER A 9 26.31 15.06 31.12
CA SER A 9 25.29 15.37 30.12
C SER A 9 24.17 14.33 30.26
N SER A 10 23.02 14.72 30.80
CA SER A 10 21.83 13.89 30.80
C SER A 10 21.39 13.72 29.36
N ALA A 11 21.62 12.53 28.79
CA ALA A 11 20.96 12.13 27.56
C ALA A 11 19.45 12.24 27.81
N GLN A 12 18.81 13.26 27.21
CA GLN A 12 17.38 13.48 27.38
C GLN A 12 16.64 12.21 26.94
N GLN A 13 15.90 11.60 27.86
CA GLN A 13 15.24 10.33 27.60
C GLN A 13 14.18 10.53 26.52
N LYS A 14 14.28 9.75 25.43
CA LYS A 14 13.29 9.71 24.35
C LYS A 14 12.00 9.08 24.87
N THR A 15 10.86 9.67 24.56
CA THR A 15 9.55 9.05 24.82
C THR A 15 8.87 8.75 23.50
N PHE A 16 8.27 7.56 23.38
CA PHE A 16 7.54 7.12 22.19
C PHE A 16 6.04 7.10 22.49
N ASP A 17 5.25 7.52 21.51
CA ASP A 17 3.79 7.49 21.57
C ASP A 17 3.20 7.36 20.16
N TRP A 18 1.91 7.09 20.07
CA TRP A 18 1.17 7.06 18.82
C TRP A 18 1.01 8.47 18.27
N LYS A 19 1.57 8.72 17.08
CA LYS A 19 1.37 9.96 16.34
C LYS A 19 0.57 9.69 15.09
N ARG A 20 -0.38 10.56 14.77
CA ARG A 20 -1.16 10.50 13.54
C ARG A 20 -0.20 10.48 12.35
N ALA A 21 -0.33 9.46 11.50
CA ALA A 21 0.49 9.26 10.31
C ALA A 21 -0.25 9.70 9.04
N SER A 22 -1.49 9.24 8.86
CA SER A 22 -2.29 9.56 7.67
C SER A 22 -3.78 9.34 7.93
N ASP A 23 -4.62 9.95 7.10
CA ASP A 23 -6.07 9.77 7.10
C ASP A 23 -6.52 9.16 5.77
N GLU A 24 -7.57 8.33 5.81
CA GLU A 24 -8.25 7.75 4.66
C GLU A 24 -9.76 7.99 4.80
N VAL A 25 -10.42 8.33 3.69
CA VAL A 25 -11.87 8.57 3.66
C VAL A 25 -12.48 7.74 2.53
N VAL A 26 -13.49 6.95 2.88
CA VAL A 26 -14.11 5.95 2.01
C VAL A 26 -15.62 6.11 2.07
N ARG A 27 -16.30 5.75 0.98
CA ARG A 27 -17.76 5.69 0.94
C ARG A 27 -18.17 4.25 0.70
N LEU A 28 -18.94 3.69 1.63
CA LEU A 28 -19.41 2.31 1.59
C LEU A 28 -20.88 2.25 1.17
N ASP A 29 -21.18 1.43 0.17
CA ASP A 29 -22.56 1.01 -0.10
C ASP A 29 -22.99 -0.09 0.90
N PRO A 30 -24.30 -0.37 1.05
CA PRO A 30 -24.77 -1.41 1.95
C PRO A 30 -24.17 -2.79 1.62
N ALA A 31 -23.65 -3.47 2.65
CA ALA A 31 -22.94 -4.75 2.56
C ALA A 31 -21.60 -4.74 1.81
N ASP A 32 -21.08 -3.58 1.43
CA ASP A 32 -19.74 -3.49 0.85
C ASP A 32 -18.65 -3.77 1.88
N TYR A 33 -17.52 -4.26 1.37
CA TYR A 33 -16.28 -4.39 2.10
C TYR A 33 -15.29 -3.33 1.63
N HIS A 34 -14.61 -2.70 2.58
CA HIS A 34 -13.40 -1.92 2.34
C HIS A 34 -12.19 -2.64 2.91
N THR A 35 -11.13 -2.67 2.12
CA THR A 35 -9.82 -3.20 2.49
C THR A 35 -8.89 -2.03 2.77
N GLY A 36 -8.48 -1.86 4.02
CA GLY A 36 -7.59 -0.80 4.44
C GLY A 36 -6.10 -1.18 4.29
N ARG A 37 -5.24 -0.51 5.06
CA ARG A 37 -3.80 -0.75 5.03
C ARG A 37 -3.44 -2.21 5.34
N VAL A 38 -2.49 -2.75 4.58
CA VAL A 38 -1.81 -4.01 4.88
C VAL A 38 -0.69 -3.76 5.88
N TYR A 39 -0.73 -4.48 7.00
CA TYR A 39 0.29 -4.49 8.04
C TYR A 39 1.20 -5.70 7.84
N ARG A 40 2.50 -5.52 7.99
CA ARG A 40 3.50 -6.59 7.91
C ARG A 40 4.31 -6.63 9.20
N PRO A 41 3.79 -7.31 10.24
CA PRO A 41 4.44 -7.34 11.54
C PRO A 41 5.80 -8.04 11.48
N GLY A 42 6.78 -7.52 12.23
CA GLY A 42 8.13 -8.09 12.26
C GLY A 42 8.21 -9.40 13.05
N PRO A 43 9.44 -9.93 13.27
CA PRO A 43 9.68 -11.21 13.99
C PRO A 43 9.18 -11.30 15.45
N GLY A 44 8.53 -10.26 15.98
CA GLY A 44 7.88 -10.27 17.31
C GLY A 44 6.41 -9.87 17.26
N GLY A 45 5.80 -9.88 16.07
CA GLY A 45 4.47 -9.31 15.86
C GLY A 45 4.52 -7.79 15.77
N GLY A 46 3.36 -7.16 15.92
CA GLY A 46 3.24 -5.71 15.82
C GLY A 46 1.92 -5.23 16.38
N ASN A 47 1.96 -4.13 17.11
CA ASN A 47 0.75 -3.47 17.58
C ASN A 47 0.27 -2.50 16.49
N MET A 48 -1.03 -2.49 16.25
CA MET A 48 -1.67 -1.47 15.43
C MET A 48 -2.53 -0.57 16.30
N HIS A 49 -2.59 0.71 15.93
CA HIS A 49 -3.47 1.69 16.53
C HIS A 49 -4.08 2.52 15.40
N ILE A 50 -5.40 2.45 15.25
CA ILE A 50 -6.15 3.23 14.27
C ILE A 50 -7.41 3.78 14.93
N ASP A 51 -7.85 4.96 14.49
CA ASP A 51 -9.19 5.42 14.80
C ASP A 51 -10.09 5.20 13.60
N ILE A 52 -11.32 4.75 13.86
CA ILE A 52 -12.35 4.55 12.85
C ILE A 52 -13.57 5.37 13.24
N GLN A 53 -14.14 6.09 12.26
CA GLN A 53 -15.37 6.86 12.37
C GLN A 53 -16.25 6.59 11.14
N ALA A 54 -17.47 6.12 11.35
CA ALA A 54 -18.45 5.79 10.33
C ALA A 54 -19.81 6.41 10.68
N LYS A 55 -20.59 6.79 9.66
CA LYS A 55 -21.95 7.33 9.85
C LYS A 55 -22.97 6.24 10.17
N GLN A 56 -22.69 5.00 9.78
CA GLN A 56 -23.52 3.82 10.01
C GLN A 56 -22.65 2.67 10.55
N PRO A 57 -23.22 1.69 11.27
CA PRO A 57 -22.47 0.59 11.86
C PRO A 57 -21.66 -0.21 10.84
N VAL A 58 -20.42 -0.52 11.21
CA VAL A 58 -19.51 -1.39 10.45
C VAL A 58 -18.92 -2.48 11.33
N THR A 59 -18.63 -3.63 10.74
CA THR A 59 -17.78 -4.66 11.34
C THR A 59 -16.33 -4.42 10.93
N ILE A 60 -15.39 -4.50 11.86
CA ILE A 60 -13.96 -4.32 11.64
C ILE A 60 -13.26 -5.60 12.04
N ALA A 61 -12.34 -6.09 11.21
CA ALA A 61 -11.52 -7.25 11.53
C ALA A 61 -10.16 -7.18 10.85
N MET A 62 -9.22 -7.97 11.35
CA MET A 62 -7.97 -8.27 10.66
C MET A 62 -8.02 -9.69 10.10
N ALA A 63 -7.54 -9.91 8.88
CA ALA A 63 -7.31 -11.26 8.34
C ALA A 63 -5.94 -11.35 7.68
N PHE A 64 -5.46 -12.56 7.40
CA PHE A 64 -4.24 -12.71 6.61
C PHE A 64 -4.46 -12.23 5.18
N ALA A 65 -3.53 -11.44 4.66
CA ALA A 65 -3.72 -10.73 3.40
C ALA A 65 -3.87 -11.68 2.20
N ASP A 66 -3.15 -12.81 2.21
CA ASP A 66 -3.23 -13.83 1.17
C ASP A 66 -4.55 -14.60 1.19
N GLU A 67 -5.07 -14.95 2.37
CA GLU A 67 -6.39 -15.57 2.52
C GLU A 67 -7.52 -14.64 2.05
N TRP A 68 -7.47 -13.37 2.46
CA TRP A 68 -8.42 -12.35 2.00
C TRP A 68 -8.37 -12.16 0.48
N ASN A 69 -7.17 -12.03 -0.09
CA ASN A 69 -7.01 -11.87 -1.54
C ASN A 69 -7.54 -13.08 -2.31
N ASN A 70 -7.34 -14.29 -1.81
CA ASN A 70 -7.90 -15.50 -2.41
C ASN A 70 -9.43 -15.48 -2.37
N ALA A 71 -10.03 -15.12 -1.23
CA ALA A 71 -11.48 -15.01 -1.09
C ALA A 71 -12.11 -13.97 -2.04
N LEU A 72 -11.42 -12.85 -2.29
CA LEU A 72 -11.89 -11.85 -3.26
C LEU A 72 -11.83 -12.35 -4.72
N GLN A 73 -10.88 -13.22 -5.05
CA GLN A 73 -10.77 -13.80 -6.40
C GLN A 73 -11.79 -14.92 -6.63
N HIS A 74 -12.22 -15.59 -5.56
CA HIS A 74 -13.21 -16.65 -5.59
C HIS A 74 -14.34 -16.31 -4.60
N PRO A 75 -15.23 -15.36 -4.95
CA PRO A 75 -16.27 -14.88 -4.04
C PRO A 75 -17.40 -15.91 -3.91
N ASP A 76 -17.12 -17.02 -3.23
CA ASP A 76 -18.12 -17.92 -2.68
C ASP A 76 -18.44 -17.44 -1.24
N PRO A 77 -19.72 -17.25 -0.87
CA PRO A 77 -20.13 -16.93 0.49
C PRO A 77 -19.47 -17.80 1.56
N ALA A 78 -19.23 -19.08 1.27
CA ALA A 78 -18.56 -20.01 2.18
C ALA A 78 -17.08 -19.66 2.40
N THR A 79 -16.40 -19.10 1.40
CA THR A 79 -14.98 -18.74 1.51
C THR A 79 -14.79 -17.51 2.39
N LEU A 80 -15.66 -16.50 2.27
CA LEU A 80 -15.62 -15.31 3.12
C LEU A 80 -15.98 -15.60 4.58
N SER A 81 -16.91 -16.53 4.84
CA SER A 81 -17.28 -16.93 6.20
C SER A 81 -16.21 -17.77 6.90
N ASN A 82 -15.36 -18.46 6.14
CA ASN A 82 -14.33 -19.36 6.68
C ASN A 82 -12.98 -18.69 6.93
N LEU A 83 -12.85 -17.39 6.66
CA LEU A 83 -11.63 -16.66 6.93
C LEU A 83 -11.33 -16.61 8.43
N THR A 84 -10.04 -16.69 8.77
CA THR A 84 -9.61 -16.53 10.16
C THR A 84 -9.54 -15.04 10.51
N TYR A 85 -10.67 -14.49 10.96
CA TYR A 85 -10.73 -13.12 11.45
C TYR A 85 -10.09 -13.00 12.84
N ARG A 86 -9.38 -11.89 13.06
CA ARG A 86 -8.74 -11.53 14.32
C ARG A 86 -9.20 -10.15 14.77
N CYS A 87 -9.27 -10.00 16.09
CA CYS A 87 -9.64 -8.75 16.76
C CYS A 87 -10.99 -8.17 16.29
N MET A 88 -11.91 -9.02 15.83
CA MET A 88 -13.17 -8.58 15.26
C MET A 88 -13.98 -7.71 16.23
N ARG A 89 -14.52 -6.60 15.72
CA ARG A 89 -15.45 -5.72 16.44
C ARG A 89 -16.62 -5.38 15.53
N GLU A 90 -17.82 -5.70 15.99
CA GLU A 90 -19.08 -5.45 15.28
C GLU A 90 -19.75 -4.17 15.79
N HIS A 91 -20.69 -3.66 15.01
CA HIS A 91 -21.55 -2.52 15.32
C HIS A 91 -20.78 -1.22 15.61
N VAL A 92 -19.63 -1.03 14.98
CA VAL A 92 -18.77 0.12 15.25
C VAL A 92 -19.23 1.33 14.45
N THR A 93 -19.44 2.46 15.13
CA THR A 93 -19.54 3.78 14.49
C THR A 93 -18.33 4.63 14.80
N THR A 94 -17.80 4.59 16.03
CA THR A 94 -16.56 5.26 16.40
C THR A 94 -15.76 4.37 17.35
N THR A 95 -14.49 4.12 17.05
CA THR A 95 -13.60 3.38 17.96
C THR A 95 -12.14 3.77 17.72
N THR A 96 -11.35 3.71 18.79
CA THR A 96 -9.92 3.43 18.69
C THR A 96 -9.76 1.90 18.64
N TYR A 97 -9.23 1.41 17.54
CA TYR A 97 -9.06 0.00 17.25
C TYR A 97 -7.58 -0.37 17.41
N GLU A 98 -7.33 -1.24 18.39
CA GLU A 98 -6.02 -1.80 18.66
C GLU A 98 -6.09 -3.32 18.52
N CYS A 99 -5.05 -3.88 17.90
CA CYS A 99 -4.92 -5.30 17.71
C CYS A 99 -3.44 -5.68 17.76
N HIS A 100 -3.13 -6.78 18.44
CA HIS A 100 -1.81 -7.39 18.40
C HIS A 100 -1.75 -8.35 17.21
N LEU A 101 -0.91 -8.03 16.24
CA LEU A 101 -0.78 -8.78 15.00
C LEU A 101 0.30 -9.86 15.12
N PRO A 102 0.06 -11.08 14.60
CA PRO A 102 1.03 -12.16 14.62
C PRO A 102 2.28 -11.81 13.78
N SER A 103 3.41 -12.41 14.10
CA SER A 103 4.67 -12.19 13.37
C SER A 103 4.63 -12.76 11.95
N GLU A 104 5.51 -12.24 11.10
CA GLU A 104 5.98 -12.85 9.83
C GLU A 104 4.97 -12.95 8.68
N ARG A 105 3.66 -12.85 8.93
CA ARG A 105 2.63 -12.92 7.87
C ARG A 105 1.87 -11.60 7.73
N PRO A 106 1.74 -11.05 6.51
CA PRO A 106 0.96 -9.85 6.26
C PRO A 106 -0.50 -10.00 6.67
N MET A 107 -1.02 -8.99 7.37
CA MET A 107 -2.40 -8.89 7.82
C MET A 107 -3.04 -7.69 7.15
N VAL A 108 -4.32 -7.77 6.83
CA VAL A 108 -5.08 -6.69 6.20
C VAL A 108 -6.27 -6.30 7.05
N LEU A 109 -6.51 -4.99 7.14
CA LEU A 109 -7.70 -4.43 7.78
C LEU A 109 -8.90 -4.58 6.84
N ILE A 110 -9.97 -5.18 7.36
CA ILE A 110 -11.23 -5.38 6.65
C ILE A 110 -12.30 -4.61 7.42
N ILE A 111 -13.08 -3.82 6.70
CA ILE A 111 -14.22 -3.09 7.23
C ILE A 111 -15.44 -3.41 6.38
N GLN A 112 -16.48 -3.97 6.99
CA GLN A 112 -17.72 -4.33 6.31
C GLN A 112 -18.85 -3.42 6.76
N ASP A 113 -19.63 -2.89 5.81
CA ASP A 113 -20.87 -2.21 6.12
C ASP A 113 -21.96 -3.22 6.52
N GLU A 114 -22.56 -3.05 7.70
CA GLU A 114 -23.54 -4.01 8.24
C GLU A 114 -24.95 -3.83 7.67
N ARG A 115 -25.18 -2.79 6.85
CA ARG A 115 -26.51 -2.56 6.28
C ARG A 115 -26.78 -3.59 5.21
N ILE A 116 -27.91 -4.27 5.35
CA ILE A 116 -28.36 -5.23 4.35
C ILE A 116 -28.94 -4.45 3.16
N PRO A 117 -28.48 -4.67 1.92
CA PRO A 117 -29.09 -4.06 0.75
C PRO A 117 -30.55 -4.51 0.65
N ASN A 118 -31.47 -3.55 0.54
CA ASN A 118 -32.88 -3.87 0.46
C ASN A 118 -33.13 -4.67 -0.84
N ARG A 119 -33.56 -5.93 -0.73
CA ARG A 119 -33.75 -6.86 -1.87
C ARG A 119 -34.81 -6.33 -2.84
N ALA A 120 -34.41 -5.48 -3.80
CA ALA A 120 -35.00 -5.51 -5.13
C ALA A 120 -34.13 -6.48 -5.94
N ILE A 121 -34.63 -7.71 -6.06
CA ILE A 121 -34.05 -8.82 -6.80
C ILE A 121 -33.58 -8.31 -8.18
N LEU A 122 -32.27 -8.29 -8.42
CA LEU A 122 -31.68 -8.20 -9.77
C LEU A 122 -31.94 -9.55 -10.46
N THR A 123 -33.16 -9.75 -10.92
CA THR A 123 -33.48 -10.69 -12.00
C THR A 123 -33.70 -9.86 -13.25
N GLY A 124 -33.18 -10.35 -14.37
CA GLY A 124 -33.07 -9.61 -15.62
C GLY A 124 -34.36 -8.93 -16.07
N ILE A 125 -34.17 -7.82 -16.79
CA ILE A 125 -35.20 -7.11 -17.57
C ILE A 125 -36.04 -8.15 -18.36
N PRO A 126 -37.39 -8.14 -18.32
CA PRO A 126 -38.23 -6.95 -18.43
C PRO A 126 -39.45 -6.91 -17.48
N ALA A 127 -39.61 -5.80 -16.76
CA ALA A 127 -40.93 -5.38 -16.27
C ALA A 127 -41.06 -3.87 -16.44
N VAL A 128 -41.65 -3.49 -17.58
CA VAL A 128 -42.27 -2.19 -17.78
C VAL A 128 -43.45 -2.10 -16.81
N LEU A 129 -43.62 -0.93 -16.16
CA LEU A 129 -44.69 -0.54 -15.23
C LEU A 129 -44.52 -0.92 -13.74
N ASN A 130 -43.76 -0.12 -12.99
CA ASN A 130 -44.30 0.61 -11.83
C ASN A 130 -43.29 1.63 -11.29
N ARG A 131 -43.72 2.89 -11.17
CA ARG A 131 -42.97 3.98 -10.53
C ARG A 131 -42.98 3.80 -9.01
N GLY A 132 -42.16 2.88 -8.50
CA GLY A 132 -41.72 2.89 -7.11
C GLY A 132 -40.36 3.56 -7.05
N ALA A 133 -40.25 4.71 -6.38
CA ALA A 133 -38.97 5.38 -6.18
C ALA A 133 -37.98 4.38 -5.54
N LYS A 134 -36.90 4.05 -6.26
CA LYS A 134 -35.77 3.32 -5.68
C LYS A 134 -35.34 4.11 -4.44
N LYS A 135 -35.50 3.55 -3.24
CA LYS A 135 -34.98 4.15 -2.00
C LYS A 135 -33.46 4.21 -2.16
N PHE A 136 -32.94 5.38 -2.51
CA PHE A 136 -31.51 5.62 -2.54
C PHE A 136 -31.02 5.60 -1.09
N ILE A 137 -30.36 4.53 -0.69
CA ILE A 137 -29.71 4.46 0.63
C ILE A 137 -28.44 5.28 0.49
N SER A 138 -28.29 6.33 1.30
CA SER A 138 -27.08 7.17 1.26
C SER A 138 -25.85 6.32 1.62
N PRO A 139 -24.73 6.45 0.90
CA PRO A 139 -23.48 5.79 1.27
C PRO A 139 -23.06 6.11 2.71
N ASN A 140 -22.41 5.16 3.36
CA ASN A 140 -21.82 5.32 4.69
C ASN A 140 -20.42 5.89 4.51
N ASP A 141 -20.25 7.16 4.88
CA ASP A 141 -18.93 7.79 4.85
C ASP A 141 -18.12 7.31 6.06
N LEU A 142 -16.98 6.71 5.77
CA LEU A 142 -16.03 6.13 6.70
C LEU A 142 -14.74 6.95 6.68
N LYS A 143 -14.22 7.30 7.86
CA LYS A 143 -12.90 7.89 8.04
C LYS A 143 -12.05 6.94 8.88
N ILE A 144 -10.85 6.65 8.39
CA ILE A 144 -9.82 5.87 9.09
C ILE A 144 -8.64 6.80 9.34
N THR A 145 -8.19 6.90 10.58
CA THR A 145 -6.97 7.64 10.94
C THR A 145 -5.93 6.64 11.41
N TYR A 146 -4.82 6.57 10.69
CA TYR A 146 -3.71 5.68 10.96
C TYR A 146 -2.69 6.36 11.87
N TYR A 147 -2.18 5.63 12.85
CA TYR A 147 -1.10 6.09 13.72
C TYR A 147 0.18 5.29 13.50
N SER A 148 1.30 5.93 13.77
CA SER A 148 2.62 5.32 13.84
C SER A 148 3.18 5.49 15.24
N TRP A 149 3.71 4.42 15.82
CA TRP A 149 4.47 4.49 17.06
C TRP A 149 5.79 5.18 16.77
N THR A 150 5.94 6.42 17.24
CA THR A 150 7.11 7.25 16.95
C THR A 150 7.57 7.96 18.20
N CYS A 151 8.83 8.39 18.21
CA CYS A 151 9.33 9.27 19.24
C CYS A 151 8.54 10.60 19.20
N VAL A 152 8.05 11.07 20.36
CA VAL A 152 7.27 12.30 20.52
C VAL A 152 7.98 13.39 21.32
N THR A 153 8.91 13.03 22.22
CA THR A 153 9.67 13.99 23.03
C THR A 153 11.17 13.70 22.93
N ASN A 154 11.99 14.76 22.82
CA ASN A 154 13.45 14.70 22.71
C ASN A 154 13.95 13.94 21.47
N CYS A 155 13.22 14.05 20.36
CA CYS A 155 13.51 13.37 19.11
C CYS A 155 14.09 14.36 18.11
N ILE A 156 15.23 14.03 17.51
CA ILE A 156 15.72 14.77 16.36
C ILE A 156 15.07 14.13 15.13
N LEU A 157 14.20 14.87 14.43
CA LEU A 157 13.46 14.33 13.30
C LEU A 157 14.41 14.03 12.13
N PRO A 158 14.22 12.90 11.42
CA PRO A 158 14.97 12.60 10.23
C PRO A 158 14.69 13.63 9.13
N GLU A 159 15.76 14.18 8.57
CA GLU A 159 15.71 15.11 7.45
C GLU A 159 15.85 14.34 6.14
N TYR A 160 15.01 14.70 5.18
CA TYR A 160 14.87 13.96 3.93
C TYR A 160 15.05 14.87 2.73
N GLN A 161 15.76 14.37 1.73
CA GLN A 161 15.97 15.09 0.48
C GLN A 161 15.74 14.17 -0.72
N TRP A 162 15.20 14.74 -1.78
CA TRP A 162 15.07 14.06 -3.07
C TRP A 162 16.45 13.84 -3.68
N PHE A 163 16.72 12.58 -3.98
CA PHE A 163 17.93 12.12 -4.61
C PHE A 163 17.61 11.47 -5.95
N ARG A 164 18.32 11.88 -7.00
CA ARG A 164 18.17 11.30 -8.33
C ARG A 164 18.94 10.00 -8.41
N LEU A 165 18.22 8.90 -8.60
CA LEU A 165 18.81 7.56 -8.75
C LEU A 165 19.32 7.36 -10.17
N VAL A 166 18.48 7.68 -11.16
CA VAL A 166 18.77 7.44 -12.57
C VAL A 166 18.22 8.60 -13.39
N LYS A 167 18.96 9.01 -14.42
CA LYS A 167 18.45 9.81 -15.53
C LYS A 167 19.16 9.39 -16.79
N GLU A 168 18.46 8.69 -17.66
CA GLU A 168 19.05 8.02 -18.80
C GLU A 168 18.18 8.17 -20.04
N LYS A 169 18.84 8.26 -21.20
CA LYS A 169 18.24 8.05 -22.52
C LYS A 169 18.88 6.83 -23.16
N TYR A 170 18.08 5.82 -23.50
CA TYR A 170 18.58 4.53 -23.96
C TYR A 170 17.83 4.02 -25.20
N GLU A 171 18.48 3.15 -25.98
CA GLU A 171 17.87 2.46 -27.11
C GLU A 171 16.99 1.31 -26.63
N LEU A 172 15.76 1.25 -27.16
CA LEU A 172 14.79 0.23 -26.80
C LEU A 172 15.22 -1.14 -27.32
N THR A 173 15.06 -2.15 -26.46
CA THR A 173 15.22 -3.56 -26.80
C THR A 173 13.92 -4.31 -26.50
N SER A 174 13.75 -5.50 -27.08
CA SER A 174 12.60 -6.38 -26.77
C SER A 174 12.68 -7.03 -25.39
N VAL A 175 13.89 -7.08 -24.81
CA VAL A 175 14.15 -7.62 -23.48
C VAL A 175 13.80 -6.57 -22.41
N PRO A 176 13.15 -6.94 -21.30
CA PRO A 176 12.90 -6.01 -20.21
C PRO A 176 14.19 -5.36 -19.69
N LYS A 177 14.19 -4.04 -19.53
CA LYS A 177 15.27 -3.32 -18.87
C LYS A 177 14.97 -3.24 -17.37
N ILE A 178 15.98 -3.52 -16.55
CA ILE A 178 15.86 -3.58 -15.10
C ILE A 178 16.80 -2.56 -14.47
N TYR A 179 16.27 -1.77 -13.53
CA TYR A 179 17.04 -0.91 -12.66
C TYR A 179 16.96 -1.43 -11.24
N SER A 180 18.08 -1.93 -10.71
CA SER A 180 18.18 -2.24 -9.28
C SER A 180 18.08 -0.93 -8.50
N LEU A 181 17.02 -0.80 -7.72
CA LEU A 181 16.83 0.34 -6.85
C LEU A 181 17.51 0.07 -5.51
N LEU A 182 17.57 1.10 -4.68
CA LEU A 182 18.05 0.95 -3.32
C LEU A 182 17.04 0.17 -2.50
N THR A 183 17.54 -0.57 -1.51
CA THR A 183 16.70 -1.06 -0.43
C THR A 183 16.02 0.14 0.25
N PRO A 184 14.68 0.15 0.39
CA PRO A 184 13.99 1.18 1.14
C PRO A 184 14.57 1.28 2.56
N GLU A 185 14.71 2.49 3.06
CA GLU A 185 15.16 2.81 4.43
C GLU A 185 13.99 2.80 5.42
N ARG A 186 12.75 2.96 4.92
CA ARG A 186 11.52 3.02 5.71
C ARG A 186 10.29 2.62 4.90
N ASP A 187 9.23 2.25 5.62
CA ASP A 187 7.90 2.15 5.02
C ASP A 187 7.42 3.50 4.49
N GLY A 188 6.72 3.48 3.36
CA GLY A 188 6.21 4.67 2.70
C GLY A 188 7.27 5.50 1.98
N GLN A 189 8.53 5.04 1.88
CA GLN A 189 9.55 5.75 1.12
C GLN A 189 9.10 5.94 -0.33
N GLN A 190 9.14 7.18 -0.79
CA GLN A 190 8.64 7.54 -2.11
C GLN A 190 9.70 7.29 -3.20
N LEU A 191 9.23 6.78 -4.33
CA LEU A 191 9.93 6.74 -5.61
C LEU A 191 9.09 7.47 -6.64
N SER A 192 9.67 8.49 -7.27
CA SER A 192 9.09 9.13 -8.45
C SER A 192 9.68 8.54 -9.71
N VAL A 193 8.81 8.12 -10.63
CA VAL A 193 9.17 7.49 -11.90
C VAL A 193 8.63 8.35 -13.03
N LYS A 194 9.54 8.84 -13.88
CA LYS A 194 9.20 9.61 -15.08
C LYS A 194 9.70 8.91 -16.32
N ILE A 195 8.79 8.49 -17.20
CA ILE A 195 9.08 7.81 -18.47
C ILE A 195 8.66 8.70 -19.65
N LYS A 196 9.46 8.63 -20.73
CA LYS A 196 9.06 9.10 -22.06
C LYS A 196 9.57 8.12 -23.12
N ALA A 197 8.67 7.54 -23.90
CA ALA A 197 8.95 6.53 -24.91
C ALA A 197 8.07 6.74 -26.15
N PRO A 198 8.57 6.39 -27.36
CA PRO A 198 7.83 6.52 -28.62
C PRO A 198 6.84 5.36 -28.86
N ILE A 199 6.80 4.36 -27.98
CA ILE A 199 5.88 3.22 -28.03
C ILE A 199 5.34 2.94 -26.62
N PRO A 200 4.17 2.30 -26.49
CA PRO A 200 3.60 1.97 -25.19
C PRO A 200 4.49 1.00 -24.40
N MET A 201 4.70 1.30 -23.12
CA MET A 201 5.54 0.55 -22.21
C MET A 201 4.74 0.09 -20.99
N THR A 202 5.09 -1.08 -20.47
CA THR A 202 4.75 -1.52 -19.12
C THR A 202 5.91 -1.25 -18.17
N ILE A 203 5.60 -0.67 -17.02
CA ILE A 203 6.56 -0.32 -15.97
C ILE A 203 6.04 -0.86 -14.66
N ALA A 204 6.91 -1.47 -13.85
CA ALA A 204 6.55 -1.87 -12.50
C ALA A 204 7.73 -1.86 -11.56
N VAL A 205 7.49 -1.54 -10.29
CA VAL A 205 8.44 -1.81 -9.21
C VAL A 205 8.07 -3.11 -8.54
N LEU A 206 9.05 -3.99 -8.40
CA LEU A 206 8.92 -5.31 -7.84
C LEU A 206 10.07 -5.57 -6.85
N PRO A 207 9.87 -6.44 -5.85
CA PRO A 207 10.99 -7.00 -5.09
C PRO A 207 12.02 -7.61 -6.05
N SER A 208 13.31 -7.35 -5.82
CA SER A 208 14.39 -7.70 -6.76
C SER A 208 14.40 -9.19 -7.13
N LYS A 209 14.04 -10.08 -6.18
CA LYS A 209 13.88 -11.53 -6.42
C LYS A 209 12.94 -11.87 -7.58
N PHE A 210 11.92 -11.06 -7.85
CA PHE A 210 10.99 -11.25 -8.96
C PHE A 210 11.48 -10.56 -10.22
N ALA A 211 12.20 -9.44 -10.10
CA ALA A 211 12.78 -8.75 -11.24
C ALA A 211 13.84 -9.64 -11.94
N ASP A 212 14.68 -10.33 -11.17
CA ASP A 212 15.68 -11.26 -11.71
C ASP A 212 15.00 -12.42 -12.48
N GLN A 213 13.90 -12.95 -11.96
CA GLN A 213 13.11 -13.98 -12.65
C GLN A 213 12.50 -13.48 -13.98
N ILE A 214 12.10 -12.21 -14.06
CA ILE A 214 11.54 -11.63 -15.29
C ILE A 214 12.64 -11.43 -16.34
N TYR A 215 13.87 -11.11 -15.92
CA TYR A 215 15.01 -11.04 -16.82
C TYR A 215 15.24 -12.40 -17.49
N ASP A 216 15.27 -13.46 -16.70
CA ASP A 216 15.52 -14.82 -17.19
C ASP A 216 14.32 -15.41 -17.96
N LYS A 217 13.08 -15.07 -17.54
CA LYS A 217 11.83 -15.60 -18.11
C LYS A 217 10.79 -14.48 -18.24
N PRO A 218 10.82 -13.71 -19.35
CA PRO A 218 9.92 -12.57 -19.57
C PRO A 218 8.42 -12.89 -19.53
N ASP A 219 8.03 -14.15 -19.71
CA ASP A 219 6.64 -14.62 -19.65
C ASP A 219 6.05 -14.59 -18.23
N THR A 220 6.91 -14.62 -17.21
CA THR A 220 6.52 -14.54 -15.78
C THR A 220 6.15 -13.12 -15.34
N MET A 221 6.32 -12.12 -16.23
CA MET A 221 6.04 -10.73 -15.93
C MET A 221 4.56 -10.52 -15.55
N SER A 222 3.62 -11.18 -16.24
CA SER A 222 2.18 -11.03 -15.94
C SER A 222 1.82 -11.45 -14.51
N SER A 223 2.41 -12.56 -14.03
CA SER A 223 2.22 -13.03 -12.65
C SER A 223 2.99 -12.19 -11.62
N ALA A 224 4.15 -11.64 -11.97
CA ALA A 224 4.85 -10.75 -11.05
C ALA A 224 4.11 -9.41 -10.88
N LEU A 225 3.48 -8.92 -11.96
CA LEU A 225 2.68 -7.70 -11.94
C LEU A 225 1.44 -7.81 -11.05
N SER A 226 0.90 -9.01 -10.73
CA SER A 226 -0.21 -9.12 -9.78
C SER A 226 0.23 -8.82 -8.34
N ASN A 227 1.53 -8.94 -8.06
CA ASN A 227 2.08 -8.81 -6.70
C ASN A 227 2.55 -7.39 -6.36
N THR A 228 2.30 -6.41 -7.24
CA THR A 228 2.62 -5.01 -6.99
C THR A 228 1.49 -4.08 -7.37
N SER A 229 1.30 -3.04 -6.56
CA SER A 229 0.43 -1.89 -6.85
C SER A 229 1.18 -0.79 -7.61
N CYS A 230 2.52 -0.76 -7.54
CA CYS A 230 3.36 0.19 -8.27
C CYS A 230 3.61 -0.31 -9.69
N LYS A 231 2.61 -0.13 -10.57
CA LYS A 231 2.70 -0.50 -11.98
C LYS A 231 1.89 0.40 -12.88
N GLN A 232 2.35 0.53 -14.12
CA GLN A 232 1.69 1.26 -15.21
C GLN A 232 1.80 0.43 -16.49
N ARG A 233 0.76 0.47 -17.33
CA ARG A 233 0.70 -0.27 -18.61
C ARG A 233 0.30 0.67 -19.73
N GLY A 234 0.79 0.43 -20.94
CA GLY A 234 0.43 1.22 -22.11
C GLY A 234 0.95 2.66 -22.08
N VAL A 235 1.98 2.96 -21.27
CA VAL A 235 2.42 4.34 -21.07
C VAL A 235 3.49 4.76 -22.07
N GLN A 236 3.30 5.92 -22.69
CA GLN A 236 4.29 6.55 -23.56
C GLN A 236 4.95 7.75 -22.87
N SER A 237 4.18 8.53 -22.12
CA SER A 237 4.73 9.61 -21.29
C SER A 237 3.92 9.72 -20.02
N LEU A 238 4.58 9.55 -18.87
CA LEU A 238 3.93 9.60 -17.56
C LEU A 238 4.97 9.93 -16.49
N THR A 239 4.52 10.66 -15.47
CA THR A 239 5.17 10.72 -14.16
C THR A 239 4.21 10.11 -13.14
N PHE A 240 4.68 9.18 -12.33
CA PHE A 240 3.89 8.59 -11.25
C PHE A 240 4.78 8.30 -10.05
N ASP A 241 4.16 8.26 -8.88
CA ASP A 241 4.85 7.99 -7.62
C ASP A 241 4.46 6.61 -7.08
N CYS A 242 5.43 6.00 -6.39
CA CYS A 242 5.28 4.75 -5.68
C CYS A 242 5.77 4.88 -4.25
N HIS A 243 5.22 4.05 -3.37
CA HIS A 243 5.58 4.00 -1.97
C HIS A 243 6.08 2.61 -1.64
N PHE A 244 7.30 2.52 -1.12
CA PHE A 244 7.96 1.26 -0.80
C PHE A 244 7.55 0.75 0.57
N ASN A 245 7.59 -0.57 0.74
CA ASN A 245 7.57 -1.20 2.05
C ASN A 245 8.97 -1.72 2.38
N LEU A 246 9.42 -1.49 3.60
CA LEU A 246 10.72 -1.92 4.10
C LEU A 246 10.87 -3.44 4.05
N THR A 247 9.78 -4.15 4.33
CA THR A 247 9.71 -5.62 4.39
C THR A 247 9.76 -6.30 3.02
N ASP A 248 9.50 -5.58 1.93
CA ASP A 248 9.62 -6.14 0.57
C ASP A 248 11.10 -6.31 0.17
N GLY A 249 12.04 -5.80 0.97
CA GLY A 249 13.47 -5.90 0.75
C GLY A 249 13.93 -5.04 -0.43
N PRO A 250 15.10 -5.35 -1.03
CA PRO A 250 15.58 -4.66 -2.22
C PRO A 250 14.51 -4.63 -3.32
N GLN A 251 14.29 -3.45 -3.90
CA GLN A 251 13.32 -3.25 -4.98
C GLN A 251 14.04 -3.05 -6.31
N SER A 252 13.37 -3.39 -7.40
CA SER A 252 13.84 -3.18 -8.75
C SER A 252 12.71 -2.66 -9.64
N LEU A 253 13.03 -1.71 -10.51
CA LEU A 253 12.12 -1.23 -11.54
C LEU A 253 12.34 -2.08 -12.80
N VAL A 254 11.25 -2.62 -13.34
CA VAL A 254 11.23 -3.35 -14.61
C VAL A 254 10.46 -2.54 -15.64
N ILE A 255 11.04 -2.40 -16.83
CA ILE A 255 10.46 -1.67 -17.95
C ILE A 255 10.49 -2.55 -19.19
N LYS A 256 9.34 -2.75 -19.85
CA LYS A 256 9.23 -3.56 -21.07
C LYS A 256 8.32 -2.88 -22.09
N PRO A 257 8.65 -2.92 -23.39
CA PRO A 257 7.71 -2.57 -24.45
C PRO A 257 6.49 -3.51 -24.48
N ASP A 258 5.31 -2.94 -24.71
CA ASP A 258 4.07 -3.73 -24.82
C ASP A 258 3.90 -4.36 -26.20
N THR A 259 4.57 -3.79 -27.21
CA THR A 259 4.47 -4.20 -28.61
C THR A 259 5.83 -4.44 -29.21
N SER A 260 5.91 -5.34 -30.20
CA SER A 260 7.08 -5.44 -31.07
C SER A 260 7.30 -4.13 -31.83
N PHE A 261 8.56 -3.83 -32.14
CA PHE A 261 8.93 -2.62 -32.85
C PHE A 261 10.14 -2.88 -33.75
N SER A 262 10.31 -2.03 -34.76
CA SER A 262 11.47 -2.01 -35.64
C SER A 262 12.20 -0.67 -35.55
N GLY A 263 13.50 -0.68 -35.89
CA GLY A 263 14.36 0.50 -35.91
C GLY A 263 14.92 0.94 -34.55
N HIS A 264 15.72 2.00 -34.56
CA HIS A 264 16.43 2.54 -33.39
C HIS A 264 15.56 3.55 -32.63
N LYS A 265 14.59 3.05 -31.87
CA LYS A 265 13.74 3.88 -31.01
C LYS A 265 14.43 4.12 -29.65
N LYS A 266 14.32 5.34 -29.11
CA LYS A 266 14.93 5.71 -27.82
C LYS A 266 13.87 6.08 -26.79
N ALA A 267 14.05 5.63 -25.55
CA ALA A 267 13.25 6.03 -24.41
C ALA A 267 14.11 6.79 -23.39
N GLU A 268 13.45 7.66 -22.62
CA GLU A 268 14.02 8.45 -21.55
C GLU A 268 13.35 8.05 -20.24
N ILE A 269 14.16 7.85 -19.19
CA ILE A 269 13.70 7.52 -17.85
C ILE A 269 14.41 8.41 -16.83
N GLU A 270 13.67 8.89 -15.84
CA GLU A 270 14.20 9.57 -14.67
C GLU A 270 13.57 8.97 -13.41
N LEU A 271 14.42 8.57 -12.47
CA LEU A 271 14.04 7.97 -11.20
C LEU A 271 14.58 8.82 -10.07
N GLN A 272 13.71 9.17 -9.13
CA GLN A 272 14.06 9.94 -7.94
C GLN A 272 13.47 9.25 -6.71
N THR A 273 14.19 9.28 -5.59
CA THR A 273 13.67 8.79 -4.31
C THR A 273 14.04 9.76 -3.20
N VAL A 274 13.35 9.63 -2.08
CA VAL A 274 13.66 10.40 -0.88
C VAL A 274 14.66 9.60 -0.03
N ARG A 275 15.84 10.17 0.21
CA ARG A 275 16.85 9.60 1.13
C ARG A 275 16.94 10.43 2.40
N CYS A 276 17.23 9.76 3.50
CA CYS A 276 17.55 10.46 4.73
C CYS A 276 18.97 11.05 4.65
N ILE A 277 19.11 12.33 4.98
CA ILE A 277 20.39 13.06 4.94
C ILE A 277 20.93 13.41 6.33
N ALA A 278 20.06 13.47 7.34
CA ALA A 278 20.43 13.71 8.73
C ALA A 278 19.43 13.05 9.68
N ASN A 279 19.92 12.67 10.87
CA ASN A 279 19.13 12.07 11.95
C ASN A 279 18.45 10.74 11.56
N CYS A 280 19.10 9.98 10.68
CA CYS A 280 18.64 8.70 10.17
C CYS A 280 18.92 7.59 11.19
N GLY A 281 17.88 6.99 11.77
CA GLY A 281 18.03 5.87 12.70
C GLY A 281 18.18 6.24 14.18
N GLN A 282 17.54 7.34 14.60
CA GLN A 282 17.31 7.61 16.03
C GLN A 282 16.17 6.79 16.62
#